data_AF-A0AAP3GYC5-F1
#
_entry.id   AF-A0AAP3GYC5-F1
#
_cell.length_a   1.000
_cell.length_b   1.000
_cell.length_c   1.000
_cell.angle_alpha   90.00
_cell.angle_beta   90.00
_cell.angle_gamma   90.00
#
_symmetry.space_group_name_H-M   'P 1'
#
loop_
_entity.id
_entity.type
_entity.pdbx_description
1 polymer ?
#
loop_
_entity_poly.entity_id
_entity_poly.type
_entity_poly.pdbx_seq_one_letter_code
_entity_poly.pdbx_strand_id
1 'polypeptide(L)' 'MSKKLENISIEVNELKGKSIPSWEVIIPNKKAIGIIEKVEGRYRATTNKSNNVLFSKSLESSINDLLSYFALHEK' A
#
# COMPACT_ATOMS: atom_id res chain seq x y z
N MET A 1 -12.37 21.27 -7.59
CA MET A 1 -12.07 20.56 -8.85
C MET A 1 -11.67 19.12 -8.51
N SER A 2 -12.53 18.14 -8.80
CA SER A 2 -12.23 16.73 -8.53
C SER A 2 -11.15 16.27 -9.50
N LYS A 3 -9.94 16.05 -8.99
CA LYS A 3 -8.90 15.34 -9.75
C LYS A 3 -9.43 13.92 -9.99
N LYS A 4 -9.77 13.62 -11.24
CA LYS A 4 -9.98 12.25 -11.71
C LYS A 4 -8.79 11.44 -11.20
N LEU A 5 -9.02 10.48 -10.30
CA LEU A 5 -8.01 9.46 -10.03
C LEU A 5 -7.75 8.83 -11.39
N GLU A 6 -6.54 9.04 -11.93
CA GLU A 6 -6.04 8.16 -12.98
C GLU A 6 -6.23 6.73 -12.47
N ASN A 7 -6.71 5.83 -13.32
CA ASN A 7 -6.78 4.41 -12.97
C ASN A 7 -5.34 3.92 -12.82
N ILE A 8 -4.77 4.11 -11.64
CA ILE A 8 -3.48 3.55 -11.27
C ILE A 8 -3.73 2.06 -11.16
N SER A 9 -3.34 1.32 -12.19
CA SER A 9 -3.24 -0.13 -12.08
C SER A 9 -2.34 -0.44 -10.89
N ILE A 10 -2.79 -1.31 -10.01
CA ILE A 10 -2.03 -1.77 -8.86
C ILE A 10 -1.97 -3.28 -8.86
N GLU A 11 -0.81 -3.79 -8.50
CA GLU A 11 -0.60 -5.20 -8.23
C GLU A 11 -0.37 -5.39 -6.73
N VAL A 12 -1.06 -6.37 -6.16
CA VAL A 12 -0.96 -6.73 -4.75
C VAL A 12 -0.46 -8.16 -4.70
N ASN A 13 0.80 -8.32 -4.33
CA ASN A 13 1.47 -9.62 -4.29
C ASN A 13 1.56 -10.11 -2.86
N GLU A 14 0.98 -11.27 -2.57
CA GLU A 14 1.13 -11.91 -1.27
C GLU A 14 2.57 -12.41 -1.08
N LEU A 15 3.21 -11.97 0.01
CA LEU A 15 4.56 -12.37 0.38
C LEU A 15 4.51 -13.70 1.12
N LYS A 16 4.79 -14.78 0.38
CA LYS A 16 4.87 -16.14 0.92
C LYS A 16 6.10 -16.31 1.81
N GLY A 17 5.98 -17.14 2.85
CA GLY A 17 7.09 -17.47 3.76
C GLY A 17 7.33 -16.44 4.88
N LYS A 18 6.41 -15.48 5.08
CA LYS A 18 6.42 -14.57 6.23
C LYS A 18 5.63 -15.16 7.39
N SER A 19 6.07 -14.88 8.63
CA SER A 19 5.39 -15.32 9.85
C SER A 19 4.01 -14.68 10.04
N ILE A 20 3.76 -13.55 9.38
CA ILE A 20 2.48 -12.85 9.37
C ILE A 20 1.99 -12.66 7.92
N PRO A 21 0.67 -12.70 7.67
CA PRO A 21 0.12 -12.39 6.36
C PRO A 21 0.59 -11.01 5.90
N SER A 22 1.28 -10.98 4.76
CA SER A 22 1.95 -9.79 4.26
C SER A 22 1.71 -9.68 2.76
N TRP A 23 1.50 -8.46 2.28
CA TRP A 23 1.25 -8.15 0.87
C TRP A 23 2.14 -7.00 0.45
N GLU A 24 2.80 -7.12 -0.69
CA GLU A 24 3.53 -6.05 -1.33
C GLU A 24 2.63 -5.35 -2.35
N VAL A 25 2.57 -4.03 -2.28
CA VAL A 25 1.78 -3.21 -3.21
C VAL A 25 2.71 -2.56 -4.22
N ILE A 26 2.44 -2.80 -5.50
CA ILE A 26 3.29 -2.39 -6.62
C ILE A 26 2.45 -1.59 -7.61
N ILE A 27 3.03 -0.49 -8.08
CA ILE A 27 2.53 0.19 -9.28
C ILE A 27 3.30 -0.36 -10.48
N PRO A 28 2.63 -1.04 -11.43
CA PRO A 28 3.25 -1.56 -12.64
C PRO A 28 4.00 -0.45 -13.36
N ASN A 29 5.18 -0.78 -13.93
CA ASN A 29 6.07 0.17 -14.62
C ASN A 29 6.64 1.30 -13.75
N LYS A 30 6.44 1.29 -12.43
CA LYS A 30 7.10 2.22 -11.50
C LYS A 30 7.95 1.49 -10.47
N LYS A 31 7.34 1.01 -9.39
CA LYS A 31 8.02 0.39 -8.24
C LYS A 31 7.01 -0.08 -7.18
N ALA A 32 7.49 -0.90 -6.26
CA ALA A 32 6.80 -1.18 -5.00
C ALA A 32 6.64 0.10 -4.17
N ILE A 33 5.40 0.43 -3.81
CA ILE A 33 5.07 1.64 -3.04
C ILE A 33 5.04 1.39 -1.53
N GLY A 34 4.83 0.13 -1.12
CA GLY A 34 4.85 -0.26 0.28
C GLY A 34 4.48 -1.72 0.51
N ILE A 35 4.54 -2.11 1.77
CA ILE A 35 4.20 -3.45 2.25
C ILE A 35 3.07 -3.32 3.27
N ILE A 36 2.07 -4.18 3.18
CA ILE A 36 0.95 -4.28 4.12
C ILE A 36 1.10 -5.57 4.90
N GLU A 37 1.07 -5.48 6.23
CA GLU A 37 1.18 -6.61 7.14
C GLU A 37 -0.09 -6.70 8.00
N LYS A 38 -0.61 -7.91 8.22
CA LYS A 38 -1.72 -8.12 9.16
C LYS A 38 -1.16 -8.30 10.58
N VAL A 39 -1.36 -7.28 11.41
CA VAL A 39 -0.84 -7.22 12.79
C VAL A 39 -2.02 -6.94 13.74
N GLU A 40 -2.21 -7.82 14.73
CA GLU A 40 -3.20 -7.64 15.81
C GLU A 40 -4.63 -7.30 15.31
N GLY A 41 -5.06 -7.95 14.22
CA GLY A 41 -6.39 -7.74 13.64
C GLY A 41 -6.55 -6.48 12.80
N ARG A 42 -5.46 -5.73 12.55
CA ARG A 42 -5.42 -4.57 11.66
C ARG A 42 -4.45 -4.79 10.50
N TYR A 43 -4.53 -3.94 9.50
CA TYR A 43 -3.61 -3.92 8.37
C TYR A 43 -2.66 -2.74 8.56
N ARG A 44 -1.37 -3.04 8.71
CA ARG A 44 -0.28 -2.10 8.86
C ARG A 44 0.38 -1.91 7.50
N ALA A 45 0.17 -0.77 6.87
CA ALA A 45 0.86 -0.40 5.65
C ALA A 45 2.13 0.38 5.97
N THR A 46 3.26 -0.02 5.40
CA THR A 46 4.56 0.65 5.53
C THR A 46 5.00 1.13 4.15
N THR A 47 5.23 2.44 4.02
CA THR A 47 5.67 3.07 2.77
C THR A 47 7.17 2.87 2.55
N ASN A 48 7.59 2.56 1.32
CA ASN A 48 9.00 2.27 1.02
C ASN A 48 9.93 3.49 1.09
N LYS A 49 9.43 4.70 0.79
CA LYS A 49 10.26 5.91 0.69
C LYS A 49 10.56 6.56 2.04
N SER A 50 9.57 6.59 2.92
CA SER A 50 9.62 7.38 4.16
C SER A 50 9.53 6.51 5.41
N ASN A 51 9.38 5.19 5.28
CA ASN A 51 9.03 4.28 6.38
C ASN A 51 7.81 4.76 7.20
N ASN A 52 6.94 5.57 6.60
CA ASN A 52 5.69 5.96 7.23
C ASN A 52 4.79 4.74 7.37
N VAL A 53 4.20 4.59 8.55
CA VAL A 53 3.32 3.50 8.92
C VAL A 53 1.89 4.03 9.01
N LEU A 54 0.99 3.39 8.30
CA LEU A 54 -0.44 3.67 8.25
C LEU A 54 -1.20 2.43 8.73
N PHE A 55 -2.29 2.63 9.46
CA PHE A 55 -3.11 1.53 9.96
C PHE A 55 -4.52 1.63 9.42
N SER A 56 -5.03 0.53 8.88
CA SER A 56 -6.39 0.48 8.34
C SER A 56 -7.10 -0.81 8.80
N LYS A 57 -8.44 -0.77 8.74
CA LYS A 57 -9.30 -1.88 9.18
C LYS A 57 -9.35 -3.03 8.17
N SER A 58 -9.04 -2.74 6.90
CA SER A 58 -9.13 -3.67 5.78
C SER A 58 -7.93 -3.50 4.85
N LEU A 59 -7.56 -4.57 4.15
CA LEU A 59 -6.49 -4.57 3.15
C LEU A 59 -6.72 -3.48 2.08
N GLU A 60 -7.94 -3.40 1.56
CA GLU A 60 -8.32 -2.43 0.52
C GLU A 60 -8.19 -0.97 0.99
N SER A 61 -8.52 -0.68 2.25
CA SER A 61 -8.29 0.65 2.83
C SER A 61 -6.80 0.94 2.94
N SER A 62 -5.98 -0.02 3.40
CA SER A 62 -4.53 0.14 3.48
C SER A 62 -3.86 0.36 2.11
N ILE A 63 -4.35 -0.30 1.07
CA ILE A 63 -3.92 -0.07 -0.31
C ILE A 63 -4.25 1.37 -0.74
N ASN A 64 -5.49 1.82 -0.51
CA ASN A 64 -5.91 3.17 -0.85
C ASN A 64 -5.13 4.24 -0.07
N ASP A 65 -4.81 3.99 1.20
CA ASP A 65 -3.97 4.86 2.01
C ASP A 65 -2.55 4.96 1.42
N LEU A 66 -1.93 3.84 1.03
CA LEU A 66 -0.63 3.83 0.35
C LEU A 66 -0.66 4.58 -0.99
N LEU A 67 -1.71 4.38 -1.78
CA LEU A 67 -1.87 5.06 -3.07
C LEU A 67 -2.05 6.57 -2.90
N SER A 68 -2.87 6.98 -1.93
CA SER A 68 -3.09 8.38 -1.61
C SER A 68 -1.79 9.04 -1.16
N TYR A 69 -1.04 8.35 -0.29
CA TYR A 69 0.27 8.81 0.16
C TYR A 69 1.25 8.95 -1.01
N PHE A 70 1.33 7.94 -1.89
CA PHE A 70 2.17 7.98 -3.08
C PHE A 70 1.78 9.14 -4.00
N ALA A 71 0.49 9.34 -4.27
CA ALA A 71 0.00 10.43 -5.13
C ALA A 71 0.30 11.83 -4.57
N LEU A 72 0.36 11.98 -3.25
CA LEU A 72 0.65 13.26 -2.58
C LEU A 72 2.14 13.56 -2.44
N HIS A 73 2.98 12.54 -2.24
CA HIS A 73 4.40 12.70 -1.87
C HIS A 73 5.42 12.27 -2.95
N GLU A 74 4.98 11.60 -4.01
CA GLU A 74 5.85 11.13 -5.11
C GLU A 74 5.51 11.72 -6.49
N LYS A 75 4.74 12.81 -6.54
CA LYS A 75 4.53 13.56 -7.78
C LYS A 75 5.67 14.52 -8.09
#